data_AF-A0A962SQL4-F1
#
_entry.id   AF-A0A962SQL4-F1
#
_cell.length_a   1.000
_cell.length_b   1.000
_cell.length_c   1.000
_cell.angle_alpha   90.00
_cell.angle_beta   90.00
_cell.angle_gamma   90.00
#
_symmetry.space_group_name_H-M   'P 1'
#
loop_
_entity.id
_entity.type
_entity.pdbx_description
1 polymer ?
#
loop_
_entity_poly.entity_id
_entity_poly.type
_entity_poly.pdbx_seq_one_letter_code
_entity_poly.pdbx_strand_id
1 'polypeptide(L)' 'FHDTRHEAITRLSKKLDVLDLARMVGIRDLKILMVYYNATASEIAERLG' A
#
# COMPACT_ATOMS: atom_id res chain seq x y z
N PHE A 1 6.90 0.35 20.21
CA PHE A 1 6.75 1.62 19.47
C PHE A 1 7.32 1.60 18.05
N HIS A 2 8.36 0.81 17.74
CA HIS A 2 8.97 0.78 16.39
C HIS A 2 8.09 0.25 15.25
N ASP A 3 7.00 -0.49 15.53
CA ASP A 3 6.22 -1.17 14.47
C ASP A 3 4.85 -0.55 14.14
N THR A 4 4.44 0.51 14.86
CA THR A 4 3.11 1.12 14.68
C THR A 4 2.90 1.72 13.29
N ARG A 5 3.98 2.23 12.68
CA ARG A 5 3.98 2.73 11.30
C ARG A 5 3.81 1.60 10.30
N HIS A 6 4.54 0.51 10.47
CA HIS A 6 4.48 -0.64 9.57
C HIS A 6 3.08 -1.24 9.59
N GLU A 7 2.52 -1.46 10.77
CA GLU A 7 1.16 -1.98 10.94
C GLU A 7 0.10 -1.04 10.32
N ALA A 8 0.21 0.28 10.54
CA ALA A 8 -0.70 1.25 9.94
C ALA A 8 -0.63 1.25 8.41
N ILE A 9 0.58 1.21 7.83
CA ILE A 9 0.78 1.17 6.37
C ILE A 9 0.22 -0.14 5.80
N THR A 10 0.47 -1.29 6.45
CA THR A 10 -0.09 -2.60 6.06
C THR A 10 -1.62 -2.62 6.09
N ARG A 11 -2.25 -1.94 7.04
CA ARG A 11 -3.72 -1.85 7.09
C ARG A 11 -4.28 -0.92 6.01
N LEU A 12 -3.57 0.16 5.69
CA LEU A 12 -3.96 1.10 4.64
C LEU A 12 -3.74 0.55 3.23
N SER A 13 -2.69 -0.25 3.00
CA SER A 13 -2.43 -0.86 1.68
C SER A 13 -3.52 -1.82 1.22
N LYS A 14 -4.31 -2.38 2.15
CA LYS A 14 -5.50 -3.18 1.84
C LYS A 14 -6.69 -2.36 1.34
N LYS A 15 -6.64 -1.03 1.50
CA LYS A 15 -7.76 -0.12 1.18
C LYS A 15 -7.43 0.91 0.10
N LEU A 16 -6.15 1.18 -0.12
CA LEU A 16 -5.67 2.23 -1.00
C LEU A 16 -4.70 1.66 -2.04
N ASP A 17 -4.78 2.17 -3.26
CA ASP A 17 -3.75 1.97 -4.28
C ASP A 17 -2.41 2.58 -3.85
N VAL A 18 -1.31 2.06 -4.37
CA VAL A 18 0.05 2.43 -3.94
C VAL A 18 0.33 3.95 -4.06
N LEU A 19 -0.26 4.63 -5.04
CA LEU A 19 -0.11 6.08 -5.24
C LEU A 19 -0.88 6.91 -4.21
N ASP A 20 -2.08 6.49 -3.83
CA ASP A 20 -2.87 7.15 -2.79
C ASP A 20 -2.30 6.87 -1.41
N LEU A 21 -1.84 5.64 -1.19
CA LEU A 21 -1.08 5.28 0.00
C LEU A 21 0.16 6.18 0.15
N ALA A 22 0.92 6.38 -0.93
CA ALA A 22 2.10 7.26 -0.95
C ALA A 22 1.77 8.71 -0.56
N ARG A 23 0.69 9.26 -1.12
CA ARG A 23 0.21 10.61 -0.78
C ARG A 23 -0.22 10.69 0.68
N MET A 24 -0.93 9.69 1.19
CA MET A 24 -1.46 9.68 2.56
C MET A 24 -0.36 9.55 3.63
N VAL A 25 0.67 8.75 3.37
CA VAL A 25 1.75 8.50 4.33
C VAL A 25 2.96 9.43 4.16
N GLY A 26 2.98 10.23 3.08
CA GLY A 26 4.07 11.17 2.78
C GLY A 26 5.36 10.52 2.29
N ILE A 27 5.31 9.26 1.83
CA ILE A 27 6.48 8.54 1.31
C ILE A 27 6.55 8.76 -0.21
N ARG A 28 7.68 9.31 -0.67
CA ARG A 28 7.91 9.60 -2.10
C ARG A 28 8.49 8.42 -2.87
N ASP A 29 9.21 7.53 -2.19
CA ASP A 29 9.77 6.33 -2.81
C ASP A 29 8.77 5.18 -2.73
N LEU A 30 8.12 4.91 -3.87
CA LEU A 30 7.15 3.83 -4.00
C LEU A 30 7.75 2.46 -3.74
N LYS A 31 9.06 2.24 -3.96
CA LYS A 31 9.70 0.94 -3.71
C LYS A 31 9.57 0.50 -2.26
N ILE A 32 9.55 1.46 -1.33
CA ILE A 32 9.34 1.19 0.10
C ILE A 32 7.90 0.72 0.35
N LEU A 33 6.93 1.29 -0.35
CA LEU A 33 5.51 0.95 -0.20
C LEU A 33 5.15 -0.37 -0.87
N MET A 34 5.89 -0.78 -1.90
CA MET A 34 5.71 -2.07 -2.56
C MET A 34 5.85 -3.26 -1.60
N VAL A 35 6.64 -3.14 -0.52
CA VAL A 35 6.76 -4.19 0.51
C VAL A 35 5.44 -4.45 1.24
N TYR A 36 4.59 -3.42 1.32
CA TYR A 36 3.27 -3.46 1.97
C TYR A 36 2.14 -3.76 0.98
N TYR A 37 2.43 -3.62 -0.31
CA TYR A 37 1.48 -3.79 -1.38
C TYR A 37 1.56 -5.23 -1.91
N ASN A 38 0.72 -6.10 -1.36
CA ASN A 38 0.65 -7.51 -1.73
C ASN A 38 -0.66 -7.84 -2.47
N ALA A 39 -1.02 -7.01 -3.46
CA ALA A 39 -2.17 -7.29 -4.31
C ALA A 39 -1.85 -8.45 -5.25
N THR A 40 -2.72 -9.44 -5.27
CA THR A 40 -2.69 -10.58 -6.19
C THR A 40 -3.07 -10.14 -7.60
N ALA A 41 -2.65 -10.92 -8.60
CA ALA A 41 -3.04 -10.67 -10.00
C ALA A 41 -4.57 -10.62 -10.18
N SER A 42 -5.32 -11.43 -9.42
CA SER A 42 -6.79 -11.42 -9.44
C SER A 42 -7.38 -10.11 -8.92
N GLU A 43 -6.88 -9.59 -7.79
CA GLU A 43 -7.33 -8.29 -7.24
C GLU A 43 -6.99 -7.12 -8.17
N ILE A 44 -5.86 -7.21 -8.90
CA ILE A 44 -5.52 -6.23 -9.93
C ILE A 44 -6.48 -6.35 -11.12
N ALA A 45 -6.81 -7.58 -11.55
CA ALA A 45 -7.73 -7.81 -12.66
C ALA A 45 -9.16 -7.31 -12.34
N GLU A 46 -9.64 -7.47 -11.11
CA GLU A 46 -10.93 -6.91 -10.68
C GLU A 46 -11.02 -5.39 -10.82
N ARG A 47 -9.88 -4.67 -10.71
CA ARG A 47 -9.83 -3.22 -10.91
C ARG A 47 -9.79 -2.81 -12.38
N LEU A 48 -9.44 -3.73 -13.29
CA LEU A 48 -9.26 -3.43 -14.72
C LEU A 48 -10.55 -3.52 -15.54
N GLY A 49 -11.59 -4.21 -15.04
CA GLY A 49 -12.94 -4.23 -15.63
C GLY A 49 -13.00 -4.70 -17.08
#